data_AF-A0A0G1U434-F1
#
_entry.id   AF-A0A0G1U434-F1
#
_cell.length_a   1.000
_cell.length_b   1.000
_cell.length_c   1.000
_cell.angle_alpha   90.00
_cell.angle_beta   90.00
_cell.angle_gamma   90.00
#
_symmetry.space_group_name_H-M   'P 1'
#
loop_
_entity.id
_entity.type
_entity.pdbx_description
1 polymer ?
#
loop_
_entity_poly.entity_id
_entity_poly.type
_entity_poly.pdbx_seq_one_letter_code
_entity_poly.pdbx_strand_id
1 'polypeptide(L)' 'MKMKKNDIIGVVGAGRKSILAKLVELEIELTKNKLKLKRGELKNLKENKITKRAIAQLKTALLSVKE' A
#
# COMPACT_ATOMS: atom_id res chain seq x y z
N MET A 1 -2.56 -0.49 9.62
CA MET A 1 -3.89 -0.18 9.01
C MET A 1 -4.23 -1.27 7.98
N LYS A 2 -5.39 -1.95 8.06
CA LYS A 2 -5.78 -2.97 7.05
C LYS A 2 -6.51 -2.29 5.88
N MET A 3 -5.86 -2.17 4.73
CA MET A 3 -6.55 -1.77 3.50
C MET A 3 -7.60 -2.83 3.15
N LYS A 4 -8.88 -2.43 3.08
CA LYS A 4 -9.97 -3.30 2.67
C LYS A 4 -10.03 -3.33 1.14
N LYS A 5 -10.58 -4.41 0.58
CA LYS A 5 -10.76 -4.56 -0.89
C LYS A 5 -11.51 -3.37 -1.51
N ASN A 6 -12.44 -2.78 -0.76
CA ASN A 6 -13.23 -1.61 -1.19
C ASN A 6 -12.37 -0.34 -1.33
N ASP A 7 -11.34 -0.17 -0.49
CA ASP A 7 -10.42 0.98 -0.59
C ASP A 7 -9.62 0.91 -1.90
N ILE A 8 -9.22 -0.30 -2.32
CA ILE A 8 -8.49 -0.50 -3.58
C ILE A 8 -9.40 -0.18 -4.76
N ILE A 9 -10.65 -0.63 -4.75
CA ILE A 9 -11.61 -0.34 -5.82
C ILE A 9 -11.87 1.16 -5.92
N GLY A 10 -12.06 1.86 -4.79
CA GLY A 10 -12.25 3.31 -4.77
C GLY A 10 -11.03 4.07 -5.31
N VAL A 11 -9.83 3.66 -4.93
CA VAL A 11 -8.58 4.28 -5.42
C VAL A 11 -8.38 4.05 -6.92
N VAL A 12 -8.73 2.86 -7.43
CA VAL A 12 -8.65 2.56 -8.87
C VAL A 12 -9.69 3.34 -9.67
N GLY A 13 -10.93 3.42 -9.18
CA GLY A 13 -11.99 4.20 -9.81
C GLY A 13 -11.69 5.71 -9.85
N ALA A 14 -10.91 6.22 -8.90
CA ALA A 14 -10.45 7.61 -8.88
C ALA A 14 -9.28 7.91 -9.85
N GLY A 15 -8.84 6.92 -10.63
CA GLY A 15 -7.90 7.09 -11.73
C GLY A 15 -6.41 7.03 -11.34
N ARG A 16 -5.55 7.17 -12.36
CA ARG A 16 -4.10 6.94 -12.27
C ARG A 16 -3.40 7.75 -11.18
N LYS A 17 -3.72 9.05 -11.05
CA LYS A 17 -3.11 9.94 -10.03
C LYS A 17 -3.41 9.47 -8.61
N SER A 18 -4.63 9.00 -8.36
CA SER A 18 -5.08 8.50 -7.06
C SER A 18 -4.37 7.20 -6.68
N ILE A 19 -4.18 6.29 -7.66
CA ILE A 19 -3.39 5.06 -7.48
C ILE A 19 -1.95 5.40 -7.10
N LEU A 20 -1.32 6.35 -7.79
CA LEU A 20 0.05 6.78 -7.51
C LEU A 20 0.18 7.41 -6.12
N ALA A 21 -0.74 8.31 -5.74
CA ALA A 21 -0.76 8.92 -4.41
C ALA A 21 -0.85 7.85 -3.31
N LYS A 22 -1.74 6.87 -3.47
CA LYS A 22 -1.90 5.78 -2.49
C LYS A 22 -0.69 4.85 -2.44
N LEU A 23 -0.03 4.61 -3.57
CA LEU A 23 1.22 3.85 -3.60
C LEU A 23 2.31 4.53 -2.77
N VAL A 24 2.49 5.85 -2.92
CA VAL A 24 3.47 6.62 -2.16
C VAL A 24 3.18 6.56 -0.66
N GLU A 25 1.91 6.72 -0.25
CA GLU A 25 1.52 6.61 1.16
C GLU A 25 1.90 5.25 1.77
N LEU A 26 1.60 4.15 1.06
CA LEU A 26 1.90 2.79 1.52
C LEU A 26 3.40 2.50 1.53
N GLU A 27 4.18 3.03 0.59
CA GLU A 27 5.63 2.90 0.56
C GLU A 27 6.29 3.65 1.73
N ILE A 28 5.76 4.82 2.11
CA ILE A 28 6.17 5.54 3.33
C ILE A 28 5.82 4.73 4.57
N GLU A 29 4.61 4.17 4.66
CA GLU A 29 4.20 3.33 5.79
C GLU A 29 5.08 2.08 5.92
N LEU A 30 5.42 1.45 4.79
CA LEU A 30 6.34 0.32 4.73
C LEU A 30 7.74 0.70 5.25
N THR A 31 8.23 1.88 4.87
CA THR A 31 9.54 2.38 5.30
C THR A 31 9.55 2.66 6.80
N LYS A 32 8.50 3.30 7.34
CA LYS A 32 8.31 3.49 8.78
C LYS A 32 8.28 2.15 9.53
N ASN A 33 7.58 1.15 8.99
CA ASN A 33 7.51 -0.19 9.58
C ASN A 33 8.86 -0.91 9.54
N LYS A 34 9.66 -0.76 8.48
CA LYS A 34 11.03 -1.27 8.41
C LYS A 34 11.94 -0.64 9.46
N LEU A 35 11.81 0.67 9.70
CA LEU A 35 12.58 1.37 10.74
C LEU A 35 12.22 0.86 12.13
N LYS A 36 10.93 0.73 12.44
CA LYS A 36 10.45 0.14 13.70
C LYS A 36 10.93 -1.31 13.86
N LEU A 37 10.98 -2.09 12.78
CA LEU A 37 11.47 -3.47 12.81
C LEU A 37 12.96 -3.53 13.14
N LYS A 38 13.79 -2.66 12.53
CA LYS A 38 15.21 -2.55 12.86
C LYS A 38 15.47 -2.16 14.32
N ARG A 39 14.57 -1.38 14.92
CA ARG A 39 14.63 -0.97 16.34
C ARG A 39 14.05 -2.01 17.31
N GLY A 40 13.50 -3.12 16.82
CA GLY A 40 12.80 -4.11 17.65
C GLY A 40 11.43 -3.66 18.18
N GLU A 41 10.94 -2.50 17.72
CA GLU A 41 9.68 -1.89 18.18
C GLU A 41 8.45 -2.41 17.41
N LEU A 42 8.66 -3.11 16.30
CA LEU A 42 7.56 -3.61 15.47
C LEU A 42 6.96 -4.89 16.04
N LYS A 43 5.94 -4.73 16.89
CA LYS A 43 5.19 -5.84 17.49
C LYS A 43 4.37 -6.68 16.50
N ASN A 44 4.10 -6.17 15.29
CA ASN A 44 3.19 -6.83 14.34
C ASN A 44 3.78 -6.98 12.92
N LEU A 45 4.44 -8.11 12.66
CA LEU A 45 4.99 -8.47 11.35
C LEU A 45 3.89 -8.68 10.28
N LYS A 46 2.67 -9.02 10.68
CA LYS A 46 1.56 -9.26 9.75
C LYS A 46 1.16 -7.98 9.03
N GLU A 47 1.23 -6.82 9.68
CA GLU A 47 0.91 -5.54 9.05
C GLU A 47 1.87 -5.22 7.89
N ASN A 48 3.16 -5.49 8.07
CA ASN A 48 4.15 -5.29 7.00
C ASN A 48 3.84 -6.16 5.77
N LYS A 49 3.44 -7.43 5.97
CA LYS A 49 3.01 -8.31 4.87
C LYS A 49 1.76 -7.80 4.16
N ILE A 50 0.81 -7.22 4.90
CA ILE A 50 -0.43 -6.65 4.35
C ILE A 50 -0.11 -5.41 3.49
N THR A 51 0.72 -4.49 3.99
CA THR A 51 1.15 -3.30 3.24
C THR A 51 1.86 -3.69 1.94
N LYS A 52 2.77 -4.67 1.98
CA LYS A 52 3.42 -5.20 0.75
C LYS A 52 2.41 -5.73 -0.27
N ARG A 53 1.40 -6.47 0.20
CA ARG A 53 0.36 -7.03 -0.68
C ARG A 53 -0.50 -5.92 -1.30
N ALA A 54 -0.86 -4.90 -0.52
CA ALA A 54 -1.62 -3.75 -1.02
C ALA A 54 -0.84 -2.97 -2.09
N ILE A 55 0.47 -2.74 -1.88
CA ILE A 55 1.35 -2.12 -2.88
C ILE A 55 1.37 -2.93 -4.17
N ALA A 56 1.53 -4.26 -4.08
CA ALA A 56 1.53 -5.13 -5.26
C ALA A 56 0.21 -5.04 -6.03
N GLN A 57 -0.93 -5.05 -5.34
CA GLN A 57 -2.25 -4.93 -5.94
C GLN A 57 -2.44 -3.59 -6.65
N LEU A 58 -2.01 -2.48 -6.05
CA LEU A 58 -2.08 -1.16 -6.67
C LEU A 58 -1.14 -1.03 -7.87
N LYS A 59 0.06 -1.63 -7.82
CA LYS A 59 0.97 -1.69 -8.98
C LYS A 59 0.35 -2.47 -10.14
N THR A 60 -0.31 -3.59 -9.87
CA THR A 60 -1.06 -4.33 -10.89
C THR A 60 -2.21 -3.50 -11.45
N ALA A 61 -2.99 -2.84 -10.58
CA ALA A 61 -4.10 -2.01 -11.03
C ALA A 61 -3.64 -0.81 -11.86
N LEU A 62 -2.49 -0.21 -11.53
CA LEU A 62 -1.88 0.87 -12.30
C LEU A 62 -1.59 0.46 -13.75
N LEU A 63 -1.16 -0.78 -13.98
CA LEU A 63 -0.93 -1.32 -15.32
C LEU A 63 -2.24 -1.54 -16.10
N SER A 64 -3.36 -1.74 -15.40
CA SER A 64 -4.67 -1.95 -15.98
C SER A 64 -5.41 -0.66 -16.31
N VAL A 65 -5.03 0.47 -15.71
CA VAL A 65 -5.58 1.79 -16.05
C VAL A 65 -4.85 2.31 -17.27
N LYS A 66 -5.47 2.14 -18.45
CA LYS A 66 -5.05 2.85 -19.67
C LYS A 66 -5.32 4.35 -19.51
N GLU A 67 -4.39 5.17 -20.00
CA GLU A 67 -4.55 6.63 -20.10
C GLU A 67 -5.78 7.01 -20.91
#